data_AF-A0A2N7RCY1-F1
#
_entry.id   AF-A0A2N7RCY1-F1
#
_cell.length_a   1.000
_cell.length_b   1.000
_cell.length_c   1.000
_cell.angle_alpha   90.00
_cell.angle_beta   90.00
_cell.angle_gamma   90.00
#
_symmetry.space_group_name_H-M   'P 1'
#
loop_
_entity.id
_entity.type
_entity.pdbx_description
1 polymer ?
#
loop_
_entity_poly.entity_id
_entity_poly.type
_entity_poly.pdbx_seq_one_letter_code
_entity_poly.pdbx_strand_id
1 'polypeptide(L)'
;MSETILHCNERLAITVEPREMRMSHWLYAPRVVDRQSGRVLLDLSDSLWDLLSTADETATGIDLLLRKYPRDRPAVTLSVSLEDGQLRIAGRLVDASMLESALG
;
A
#
# COMPACT_ATOMS: atom_id res chain seq x y z
N MET A 1 10.25 -3.89 14.51
CA MET A 1 11.31 -3.92 13.46
C MET A 1 10.58 -3.78 12.15
N SER A 2 10.96 -2.82 11.32
CA SER A 2 10.36 -2.65 9.99
C SER A 2 10.95 -3.66 9.01
N GLU A 3 10.11 -4.22 8.16
CA GLU A 3 10.49 -5.07 7.03
C GLU A 3 10.38 -4.25 5.75
N THR A 4 11.37 -4.32 4.86
CA THR A 4 11.34 -3.60 3.57
C THR A 4 11.59 -4.58 2.44
N ILE A 5 10.70 -4.55 1.45
CA ILE A 5 10.81 -5.33 0.21
C ILE A 5 10.95 -4.35 -0.95
N LEU A 6 11.84 -4.69 -1.89
CA LEU A 6 12.14 -3.89 -3.06
C LEU A 6 11.43 -4.50 -4.28
N HIS A 7 10.75 -3.64 -5.03
CA HIS A 7 9.98 -3.97 -6.23
C HIS A 7 10.36 -3.05 -7.40
N CYS A 8 9.89 -3.39 -8.60
CA CYS A 8 10.04 -2.63 -9.83
C CYS A 8 11.52 -2.28 -10.12
N ASN A 9 12.38 -3.31 -10.20
CA ASN A 9 13.84 -3.16 -10.34
C ASN A 9 14.45 -2.30 -9.21
N GLU A 10 14.05 -2.59 -7.98
CA GLU A 10 14.48 -1.88 -6.77
C GLU A 10 14.13 -0.39 -6.71
N ARG A 11 13.32 0.12 -7.64
CA ARG A 11 12.86 1.51 -7.62
C ARG A 11 11.82 1.75 -6.54
N LEU A 12 10.96 0.78 -6.28
CA LEU A 12 9.91 0.90 -5.27
C LEU A 12 10.35 0.20 -3.98
N ALA A 13 10.36 0.92 -2.86
CA ALA A 13 10.48 0.33 -1.54
C ALA A 13 9.10 0.28 -0.88
N ILE A 14 8.70 -0.91 -0.46
CA ILE A 14 7.52 -1.11 0.39
C ILE A 14 8.03 -1.53 1.76
N THR A 15 7.82 -0.67 2.74
CA THR A 15 8.16 -0.91 4.13
C THR A 15 6.90 -1.18 4.93
N VAL A 16 6.90 -2.21 5.77
CA VAL A 16 5.84 -2.48 6.73
C VAL A 16 6.44 -2.51 8.13
N GLU A 17 5.73 -1.96 9.10
CA GLU A 17 6.03 -2.16 10.52
C GLU A 17 4.91 -2.99 11.13
N PRO A 18 5.13 -4.28 11.43
CA PRO A 18 4.10 -5.14 11.99
C PRO A 18 3.60 -4.58 13.34
N ARG A 19 2.30 -4.29 13.42
CA ARG A 19 1.64 -3.77 14.61
C ARG A 19 0.57 -4.73 15.10
N GLU A 20 0.71 -5.22 16.33
CA GLU A 20 -0.34 -6.00 16.97
C GLU A 20 -1.50 -5.08 17.39
N MET A 21 -2.73 -5.46 17.02
CA MET A 21 -3.95 -4.74 17.39
C MET A 21 -4.63 -5.38 18.60
N ARG A 22 -5.08 -6.63 18.47
CA ARG A 22 -5.72 -7.43 19.55
C ARG A 22 -5.69 -8.92 19.21
N MET A 23 -5.63 -9.78 20.22
CA MET A 23 -5.76 -11.25 20.05
C MET A 23 -4.85 -11.82 18.95
N SER A 24 -3.58 -11.43 18.90
CA SER A 24 -2.64 -11.84 17.84
C SER A 24 -3.06 -11.46 16.41
N HIS A 25 -3.94 -10.46 16.25
CA HIS A 25 -4.17 -9.85 14.95
C HIS A 25 -3.11 -8.80 14.69
N TRP A 26 -2.29 -9.06 13.68
CA TRP A 26 -1.23 -8.16 13.22
C TRP A 26 -1.68 -7.37 11.99
N LEU A 27 -1.27 -6.11 11.92
CA LEU A 27 -1.38 -5.28 10.74
C LEU A 27 0.00 -5.01 10.16
N TYR A 28 0.08 -5.10 8.83
CA TYR A 28 1.27 -4.81 8.05
C TYR A 28 1.01 -3.60 7.16
N ALA A 29 0.76 -2.46 7.80
CA ALA A 29 0.36 -1.26 7.08
C ALA A 29 1.53 -0.69 6.25
N PRO A 30 1.38 -0.53 4.92
CA PRO A 30 2.53 -0.27 4.06
C PRO A 30 2.86 1.22 3.94
N ARG A 31 4.16 1.48 3.84
CA ARG A 31 4.73 2.74 3.38
C ARG A 31 5.48 2.49 2.09
N VAL A 32 5.11 3.24 1.04
CA VAL A 32 5.59 3.04 -0.32
C VAL A 32 6.38 4.28 -0.76
N VAL A 33 7.63 4.06 -1.14
CA VAL A 33 8.55 5.12 -1.56
C VAL A 33 9.13 4.80 -2.93
N ASP A 34 9.06 5.77 -3.84
CA ASP A 34 9.87 5.76 -5.05
C ASP A 34 11.30 6.19 -4.69
N ARG A 35 12.23 5.24 -4.66
CA ARG A 35 13.63 5.45 -4.29
C ARG A 35 14.40 6.30 -5.29
N GLN A 36 13.95 6.37 -6.54
CA GLN A 36 14.62 7.18 -7.55
C GLN A 36 14.37 8.67 -7.30
N SER A 37 13.13 9.03 -6.95
CA SER A 37 12.73 10.42 -6.68
C SER A 37 12.77 10.79 -5.19
N GLY A 38 12.85 9.81 -4.29
CA GLY A 38 12.70 9.98 -2.84
C GLY A 38 11.26 10.29 -2.40
N ARG A 39 10.30 10.27 -3.32
CA ARG A 39 8.91 10.64 -3.06
C ARG A 39 8.19 9.51 -2.32
N VAL A 40 7.45 9.86 -1.27
CA VAL A 40 6.47 8.97 -0.64
C VAL A 40 5.23 8.96 -1.53
N LEU A 41 4.90 7.79 -2.08
CA LEU A 41 3.73 7.60 -2.93
C LEU A 41 2.49 7.25 -2.10
N LEU A 42 2.69 6.50 -1.02
CA LEU A 42 1.64 6.07 -0.09
C LEU A 42 2.25 5.92 1.31
N ASP A 43 1.57 6.43 2.33
CA ASP A 43 1.95 6.19 3.72
C ASP A 43 0.70 5.78 4.51
N LEU A 44 0.62 4.49 4.83
CA LEU A 44 -0.45 3.90 5.62
C LEU A 44 0.03 3.44 6.99
N SER A 45 1.27 3.73 7.40
CA SER A 45 1.89 3.18 8.61
C SER A 45 1.06 3.42 9.88
N ASP A 46 0.39 4.57 9.98
CA ASP A 46 -0.47 4.91 11.12
C ASP A 46 -1.95 4.53 10.94
N SER A 47 -2.32 3.95 9.79
CA SER A 47 -3.71 3.62 9.46
C SER A 47 -4.15 2.23 9.93
N LEU A 48 -5.42 1.90 9.68
CA LEU A 48 -6.01 0.58 9.90
C LEU A 48 -5.98 -0.30 8.64
N TRP A 49 -5.17 0.04 7.64
CA TRP A 49 -5.02 -0.75 6.42
C TRP A 49 -3.96 -1.84 6.59
N ASP A 50 -4.29 -3.05 6.14
CA ASP A 50 -3.43 -4.23 6.15
C ASP A 50 -2.98 -4.55 4.72
N LEU A 51 -1.67 -4.64 4.46
CA LEU A 51 -1.15 -5.17 3.20
C LEU A 51 -1.24 -6.70 3.22
N LEU A 52 -2.05 -7.26 2.32
CA LEU A 52 -2.24 -8.72 2.21
C LEU A 52 -1.23 -9.35 1.26
N SER A 53 -0.99 -8.70 0.13
CA SER A 53 -0.06 -9.16 -0.90
C SER A 53 0.24 -8.06 -1.92
N THR A 54 1.31 -8.25 -2.67
CA THR A 54 1.62 -7.50 -3.89
C THR A 54 1.36 -8.36 -5.12
N ALA A 55 0.91 -7.78 -6.23
CA ALA A 55 0.57 -8.48 -7.47
C ALA A 55 0.89 -7.63 -8.71
N ASP A 56 0.81 -8.25 -9.89
CA ASP A 56 0.90 -7.60 -11.21
C ASP A 56 2.08 -6.62 -11.34
N GLU A 57 3.23 -7.00 -10.77
CA GLU A 57 4.44 -6.19 -10.78
C GLU A 57 5.00 -6.07 -12.21
N THR A 58 5.28 -4.83 -12.60
CA THR A 58 5.93 -4.48 -13.86
C THR A 58 7.10 -3.52 -13.59
N ALA A 59 7.83 -3.15 -14.63
CA ALA A 59 8.90 -2.15 -14.52
C ALA A 59 8.38 -0.75 -14.10
N THR A 60 7.10 -0.47 -14.30
CA THR A 60 6.50 0.86 -14.14
C THR A 60 5.39 0.92 -13.10
N GLY A 61 5.13 -0.17 -12.37
CA GLY A 61 4.12 -0.17 -11.33
C GLY A 61 3.88 -1.53 -10.70
N ILE A 62 3.03 -1.54 -9.68
CA ILE A 62 2.64 -2.74 -8.93
C ILE A 62 1.25 -2.55 -8.35
N ASP A 63 0.53 -3.66 -8.15
CA ASP A 63 -0.75 -3.68 -7.46
C ASP A 63 -0.58 -4.14 -6.01
N LEU A 64 -1.22 -3.42 -5.08
CA LEU A 64 -1.24 -3.73 -3.65
C LEU A 64 -2.65 -4.19 -3.27
N LEU A 65 -2.76 -5.40 -2.73
CA LEU A 65 -4.02 -5.90 -2.17
C LEU A 65 -4.10 -5.45 -0.71
N LEU A 66 -4.98 -4.49 -0.44
CA LEU A 66 -5.16 -3.87 0.87
C LEU A 66 -6.51 -4.24 1.48
N ARG A 67 -6.59 -4.32 2.80
CA ARG A 67 -7.89 -4.49 3.50
C ARG A 67 -7.96 -3.63 4.75
N LYS A 68 -9.12 -3.00 4.99
CA LYS A 68 -9.37 -2.22 6.21
C LYS A 68 -9.59 -3.16 7.40
N TYR A 69 -9.03 -2.77 8.54
CA TYR A 69 -9.28 -3.37 9.84
C TYR A 69 -10.31 -2.53 10.63
N PRO A 70 -11.23 -3.15 11.41
CA PRO A 70 -11.46 -4.60 11.49
C PRO A 70 -11.95 -5.15 10.15
N ARG A 71 -11.82 -6.46 9.91
CA ARG A 71 -12.05 -7.12 8.59
C ARG A 71 -13.53 -7.19 8.19
N ASP A 72 -14.23 -6.07 8.25
CA ASP A 72 -15.63 -5.88 7.91
C ASP A 72 -15.83 -5.54 6.42
N ARG A 73 -14.78 -5.02 5.77
CA ARG A 73 -14.78 -4.64 4.36
C ARG A 73 -13.98 -5.61 3.49
N PRO A 74 -14.38 -5.79 2.21
CA PRO A 74 -13.62 -6.57 1.25
C PRO A 74 -12.23 -5.95 1.02
N ALA A 75 -11.29 -6.79 0.56
CA ALA A 75 -10.01 -6.30 0.11
C ALA A 75 -10.15 -5.48 -1.18
N VAL A 76 -9.20 -4.57 -1.39
CA VAL A 76 -9.19 -3.61 -2.49
C VAL A 76 -7.82 -3.60 -3.12
N THR A 77 -7.79 -3.62 -4.43
CA THR A 77 -6.57 -3.49 -5.20
C THR A 77 -6.27 -2.02 -5.43
N LEU A 78 -5.10 -1.58 -4.96
CA LEU A 78 -4.53 -0.26 -5.19
C LEU A 78 -3.37 -0.38 -6.17
N SER A 79 -3.52 0.17 -7.37
CA SER A 79 -2.45 0.26 -8.35
C SER A 79 -1.55 1.46 -8.07
N VAL A 80 -0.25 1.20 -8.00
CA VAL A 80 0.80 2.21 -7.83
C VAL A 80 1.54 2.35 -9.15
N SER A 81 1.46 3.53 -9.77
CA SER A 81 2.19 3.83 -11.00
C SER A 81 3.44 4.66 -10.73
N LEU A 82 4.57 4.20 -11.25
CA LEU A 82 5.87 4.87 -11.17
C LEU A 82 6.10 5.87 -12.32
N GLU A 83 5.28 5.83 -13.37
CA GLU A 83 5.37 6.78 -14.49
C GLU A 83 4.87 8.18 -14.08
N ASP A 84 3.75 8.23 -13.38
CA ASP A 84 3.08 9.46 -12.95
C ASP A 84 3.07 9.64 -11.42
N GLY A 85 3.51 8.64 -10.65
CA GLY A 85 3.48 8.66 -9.19
C GLY A 85 2.06 8.70 -8.63
N GLN A 86 1.06 8.21 -9.38
CA GLN A 86 -0.34 8.25 -9.01
C GLN A 86 -0.82 6.89 -8.46
N LEU A 87 -1.83 6.97 -7.60
CA LEU A 87 -2.51 5.82 -7.02
C LEU A 87 -3.89 5.66 -7.64
N ARG A 88 -4.29 4.42 -7.95
CA ARG A 88 -5.59 4.14 -8.55
C ARG A 88 -6.30 2.96 -7.89
N ILE A 89 -7.61 3.09 -7.69
CA ILE A 89 -8.50 1.98 -7.30
C ILE A 89 -9.54 1.82 -8.40
N ALA A 90 -9.63 0.61 -8.96
CA ALA A 90 -10.52 0.33 -10.10
C ALA A 90 -10.37 1.38 -11.23
N GLY A 91 -9.13 1.80 -11.52
CA GLY A 91 -8.80 2.81 -12.53
C GLY A 91 -9.06 4.27 -12.14
N ARG A 92 -9.67 4.55 -10.97
CA ARG A 92 -9.92 5.93 -10.50
C ARG A 92 -8.78 6.43 -9.65
N LEU A 93 -8.34 7.65 -9.92
CA LEU A 93 -7.33 8.32 -9.09
C LEU A 93 -7.82 8.50 -7.66
N VAL A 94 -6.96 8.15 -6.72
CA VAL A 94 -7.21 8.33 -5.29
C VAL A 94 -6.01 9.00 -4.63
N ASP A 95 -6.30 9.85 -3.66
CA ASP A 95 -5.30 10.28 -2.71
C ASP A 95 -5.16 9.22 -1.60
N ALA A 96 -3.99 9.12 -0.99
CA ALA A 96 -3.78 8.21 0.14
C ALA A 96 -4.76 8.49 1.29
N SER A 97 -5.07 9.76 1.55
CA SER A 97 -6.08 10.17 2.54
C SER A 97 -7.51 9.79 2.14
N MET A 98 -7.77 9.65 0.83
CA MET A 98 -9.06 9.24 0.29
C MET A 98 -9.27 7.73 0.31
N LEU A 99 -8.27 6.89 0.57
CA LEU A 99 -8.45 5.43 0.73
C LEU A 99 -9.53 5.10 1.77
N GLU A 100 -9.60 5.90 2.84
CA GLU A 100 -10.63 5.81 3.87
C GLU A 100 -12.04 6.09 3.33
N SER A 101 -12.19 7.09 2.46
CA SER A 101 -13.47 7.58 1.93
C SER A 101 -13.90 6.91 0.61
N ALA A 102 -12.96 6.40 -0.18
CA ALA A 102 -13.20 5.81 -1.50
C ALA A 102 -13.95 4.47 -1.41
N LEU A 103 -14.08 3.92 -0.20
CA LEU A 103 -14.54 2.56 0.04
C LEU A 103 -15.83 2.47 0.86
N GLY A 104 -16.59 3.58 0.97
CA GLY A 104 -17.96 3.63 1.48
C GLY A 104 -18.14 3.07 2.87
#